data_AF-A0A3C1B492-F1
#
_entry.id   AF-A0A3C1B492-F1
#
_cell.length_a   1.000
_cell.length_b   1.000
_cell.length_c   1.000
_cell.angle_alpha   90.00
_cell.angle_beta   90.00
_cell.angle_gamma   90.00
#
_symmetry.space_group_name_H-M   'P 1'
#
loop_
_entity.id
_entity.type
_entity.pdbx_description
1 polymer ?
#
loop_
_entity_poly.entity_id
_entity_poly.type
_entity_poly.pdbx_seq_one_letter_code
_entity_poly.pdbx_strand_id
1 'polypeptide(L)'
;MTRYQHFRAICSLGLPLILGNIAQISIGVVDTVMTGWYSVEALAALVLGSSFFFVVFILGAGFGHAVLPLVASAAAREDAVQIRRVTRMGLWLS
;
A
#
# COMPACT_ATOMS: atom_id res chain seq x y z
N MET A 1 -19.67 -9.85 -24.25
CA MET A 1 -18.82 -10.51 -23.24
C MET A 1 -19.74 -11.10 -22.17
N THR A 2 -19.62 -12.40 -21.89
CA THR A 2 -20.56 -13.13 -21.01
C THR A 2 -20.18 -12.92 -19.54
N ARG A 3 -21.17 -12.88 -18.63
CA ARG A 3 -20.98 -12.65 -17.17
C ARG A 3 -19.85 -13.49 -16.55
N TYR A 4 -19.64 -14.71 -17.05
CA TYR A 4 -18.54 -15.59 -16.63
C TYR A 4 -17.14 -15.04 -16.93
N GLN A 5 -16.94 -14.31 -18.03
CA GLN A 5 -15.65 -13.69 -18.36
C GLN A 5 -15.32 -12.54 -17.39
N HIS A 6 -16.31 -11.73 -17.00
CA HIS A 6 -16.14 -10.69 -15.99
C HIS A 6 -15.81 -11.27 -14.61
N PHE A 7 -16.52 -12.33 -14.20
CA PHE A 7 -16.23 -13.01 -12.94
C PHE A 7 -14.79 -13.57 -12.92
N ARG A 8 -14.37 -14.24 -14.00
CA ARG A 8 -13.00 -14.76 -14.10
C ARG A 8 -11.94 -13.65 -14.10
N ALA A 9 -12.21 -12.51 -14.76
CA ALA A 9 -11.31 -11.36 -14.77
C ALA A 9 -11.17 -10.72 -13.38
N ILE A 10 -12.30 -10.53 -12.67
CA ILE A 10 -12.30 -10.00 -11.31
C ILE A 10 -11.56 -10.93 -10.37
N CYS A 11 -11.79 -12.24 -10.43
CA CYS A 11 -11.05 -13.19 -9.60
C CYS A 11 -9.55 -13.20 -9.95
N SER A 12 -9.18 -13.14 -11.23
CA SER A 12 -7.77 -13.13 -11.64
C SER A 12 -7.00 -11.89 -11.17
N LEU A 13 -7.66 -10.73 -11.09
CA LEU A 13 -7.04 -9.46 -10.67
C LEU A 13 -7.18 -9.21 -9.17
N GLY A 14 -8.34 -9.55 -8.61
CA GLY A 14 -8.69 -9.29 -7.22
C GLY A 14 -8.10 -10.32 -6.25
N LEU A 15 -8.01 -11.60 -6.63
CA LEU A 15 -7.49 -12.64 -5.74
C LEU A 15 -6.03 -12.38 -5.32
N PRO A 16 -5.09 -12.01 -6.23
CA PRO A 16 -3.73 -11.67 -5.83
C PRO A 16 -3.67 -10.44 -4.92
N LEU A 17 -4.50 -9.43 -5.19
CA LEU A 17 -4.57 -8.22 -4.38
C LEU A 17 -5.05 -8.51 -2.95
N ILE A 18 -6.12 -9.32 -2.82
CA ILE A 18 -6.65 -9.74 -1.53
C ILE A 18 -5.60 -10.56 -0.77
N LEU A 19 -4.95 -11.52 -1.43
CA LEU A 19 -3.90 -12.32 -0.83
C LEU A 19 -2.72 -11.46 -0.35
N GLY A 20 -2.32 -10.46 -1.14
CA GLY A 20 -1.28 -9.50 -0.74
C GLY A 20 -1.65 -8.73 0.53
N ASN A 21 -2.88 -8.24 0.62
CA ASN A 21 -3.37 -7.54 1.82
C ASN A 21 -3.45 -8.47 3.04
N ILE A 22 -3.91 -9.71 2.86
CA ILE A 22 -3.94 -10.71 3.93
C ILE A 22 -2.52 -11.03 4.41
N ALA A 23 -1.58 -11.20 3.49
CA ALA A 23 -0.18 -11.44 3.84
C ALA A 23 0.41 -10.25 4.62
N GLN A 24 0.13 -9.02 4.19
CA GLN A 24 0.59 -7.81 4.89
C GLN A 24 0.04 -7.73 6.32
N ILE A 25 -1.24 -8.00 6.53
CA ILE A 25 -1.86 -8.02 7.87
C ILE A 25 -1.26 -9.16 8.71
N SER A 26 -1.07 -10.33 8.09
CA SER A 26 -0.51 -11.51 8.76
C SER A 26 0.90 -11.27 9.28
N ILE A 27 1.74 -10.53 8.54
CA ILE A 27 3.08 -10.14 9.01
C ILE A 27 2.99 -9.36 10.33
N GLY A 28 2.14 -8.33 10.40
CA GLY A 28 1.97 -7.54 11.63
C GLY A 28 1.41 -8.36 12.81
N VAL A 29 0.51 -9.30 12.53
CA VAL A 29 -0.01 -10.23 13.55
C VAL A 29 1.11 -11.14 14.08
N VAL A 30 1.90 -11.73 13.18
CA VAL A 30 3.03 -12.60 13.56
C VAL A 30 4.06 -11.82 14.37
N ASP A 31 4.41 -10.59 13.97
CA ASP A 31 5.34 -9.74 14.71
C ASP A 31 4.85 -9.45 16.14
N THR A 32 3.55 -9.17 16.28
CA THR A 32 2.92 -8.91 17.58
C THR A 32 2.90 -10.16 18.46
N VAL A 33 2.55 -11.33 17.89
CA VAL A 33 2.54 -12.60 18.62
C VAL A 33 3.94 -13.02 19.04
N MET A 34 4.92 -12.95 18.13
CA MET A 34 6.32 -13.26 18.40
C MET A 34 6.89 -12.36 19.51
N THR A 35 6.66 -11.05 19.42
CA THR A 35 7.17 -10.09 20.42
C THR A 35 6.46 -10.26 21.76
N GLY A 36 5.14 -10.55 21.74
CA GLY A 36 4.37 -10.79 22.96
C GLY A 36 4.79 -12.07 23.70
N TRP A 37 5.24 -13.10 22.99
CA TRP A 37 5.83 -14.30 23.60
C TRP A 37 7.23 -14.05 24.17
N TYR A 38 7.98 -13.10 23.59
CA TYR A 38 9.33 -12.77 24.02
C TYR A 38 9.36 -12.00 25.34
N SER A 39 8.64 -10.88 25.44
CA SER A 39 8.48 -10.12 26.69
C SER A 39 7.39 -9.04 26.58
N VAL A 40 6.81 -8.68 27.72
CA VAL A 40 5.79 -7.61 27.81
C VAL A 40 6.41 -6.25 27.52
N GLU A 41 7.65 -6.03 27.98
CA GLU A 41 8.40 -4.80 27.75
C GLU A 41 8.70 -4.58 26.26
N ALA A 42 9.10 -5.64 25.54
CA ALA A 42 9.31 -5.56 24.09
C ALA A 42 8.00 -5.30 23.33
N LEU A 43 6.89 -5.91 23.76
CA LEU A 43 5.58 -5.67 23.15
C LEU A 43 5.13 -4.22 23.35
N ALA A 44 5.32 -3.65 24.54
CA ALA A 44 5.04 -2.25 24.80
C ALA A 44 5.88 -1.31 23.93
N ALA A 45 7.18 -1.62 23.77
CA ALA A 45 8.07 -0.88 22.88
C ALA A 45 7.63 -0.97 21.41
N LEU A 46 7.19 -2.15 20.95
CA LEU A 46 6.68 -2.37 19.59
C LEU A 46 5.43 -1.51 19.31
N VAL A 47 4.48 -1.44 20.25
CA VAL A 47 3.26 -0.64 20.08
C VAL A 47 3.57 0.86 19.99
N LEU A 48 4.45 1.36 20.86
CA LEU A 48 4.89 2.76 20.81
C LEU A 48 5.68 3.07 19.53
N GLY A 49 6.62 2.19 19.16
CA GLY A 49 7.45 2.34 17.98
C GLY A 49 6.63 2.29 16.69
N SER A 50 5.69 1.35 16.57
CA SER A 50 4.79 1.23 15.41
C SER A 50 3.87 2.43 15.27
N SER A 51 3.35 2.98 16.38
CA SER A 51 2.53 4.19 16.37
C SER A 51 3.32 5.41 15.86
N PHE A 52 4.55 5.60 16.35
CA PHE A 52 5.43 6.67 15.86
C PHE A 52 5.82 6.47 14.40
N PHE A 53 6.19 5.25 14.03
CA PHE A 53 6.51 4.89 12.65
C PHE A 53 5.32 5.15 11.72
N PHE A 54 4.09 4.83 12.14
CA PHE A 54 2.89 5.05 11.34
C PHE A 54 2.69 6.53 11.00
N VAL A 55 2.96 7.46 11.93
CA VAL A 55 2.87 8.90 11.67
C VAL A 55 3.90 9.33 10.62
N VAL A 56 5.15 8.91 10.76
CA VAL A 56 6.22 9.21 9.79
C VAL A 56 5.94 8.57 8.43
N PHE A 57 5.45 7.33 8.45
CA PHE A 57 5.09 6.57 7.26
C PHE A 57 3.95 7.24 6.49
N ILE A 58 2.88 7.67 7.17
CA ILE A 58 1.77 8.39 6.51
C ILE A 58 2.24 9.71 5.90
N LEU A 59 3.16 10.41 6.57
CA LEU A 59 3.71 11.65 6.05
C LEU A 59 4.42 11.44 4.72
N GLY A 60 5.23 10.37 4.59
CA GLY A 60 5.89 10.00 3.33
C GLY A 60 4.92 9.41 2.30
N ALA A 61 4.10 8.44 2.71
CA ALA A 61 3.16 7.74 1.84
C ALA A 61 2.06 8.66 1.26
N GLY A 62 1.70 9.72 1.97
CA GLY A 62 0.70 10.70 1.54
C GLY A 62 1.03 11.35 0.19
N PHE A 63 2.32 11.60 -0.09
CA PHE A 63 2.75 12.12 -1.38
C PHE A 63 2.53 11.10 -2.51
N GLY A 64 2.85 9.84 -2.28
CA GLY A 64 2.57 8.76 -3.23
C GLY A 64 1.08 8.60 -3.52
N HIS A 65 0.23 8.67 -2.49
CA HIS A 65 -1.23 8.62 -2.65
C HIS A 65 -1.79 9.82 -3.43
N ALA A 66 -1.20 11.01 -3.29
CA ALA A 66 -1.58 12.20 -4.05
C ALA A 66 -1.16 12.15 -5.53
N VAL A 67 -0.07 11.45 -5.84
CA VAL A 67 0.45 11.28 -7.21
C VAL A 67 -0.44 10.35 -8.03
N LEU A 68 -1.06 9.35 -7.41
CA LEU A 68 -1.91 8.37 -8.10
C LEU A 68 -3.06 8.99 -8.92
N PRO A 69 -3.92 9.88 -8.39
CA PRO A 69 -4.97 10.52 -9.17
C PRO A 69 -4.43 11.49 -10.24
N LEU A 70 -3.28 12.12 -10.00
CA LEU A 70 -2.61 12.98 -10.99
C LEU A 70 -2.14 12.18 -12.20
N VAL A 71 -1.53 11.02 -11.97
CA VAL A 71 -1.13 10.08 -13.04
C VAL A 71 -2.35 9.50 -13.74
N ALA A 72 -3.38 9.10 -13.00
CA ALA A 72 -4.62 8.59 -13.60
C ALA A 72 -5.32 9.62 -14.50
N SER A 73 -5.35 10.90 -14.08
CA SER A 73 -5.90 11.99 -14.89
C SER A 73 -5.05 12.27 -16.14
N ALA A 74 -3.72 12.23 -16.02
CA ALA A 74 -2.81 12.39 -17.16
C ALA A 74 -2.93 11.24 -18.17
N ALA A 75 -3.07 10.01 -17.67
CA ALA A 75 -3.32 8.82 -18.49
C ALA A 75 -4.65 8.91 -19.25
N ALA A 76 -5.70 9.44 -18.63
CA ALA A 76 -6.99 9.66 -19.29
C ALA A 76 -6.94 10.72 -20.41
N ARG A 77 -5.91 11.60 -20.42
CA ARG A 77 -5.70 12.63 -21.44
C ARG A 77 -4.68 12.21 -22.52
N GLU A 78 -4.18 10.98 -22.47
CA GLU A 78 -3.14 10.45 -23.37
C GLU A 78 -1.82 11.26 -23.40
N ASP A 79 -1.56 12.08 -22.36
CA ASP A 79 -0.36 12.92 -22.28
C ASP A 79 0.81 12.15 -21.64
N ALA A 80 1.54 11.40 -22.47
CA ALA A 80 2.69 10.61 -22.04
C ALA A 80 3.83 11.45 -21.43
N VAL A 81 3.93 12.74 -21.77
CA VAL A 81 4.97 13.64 -21.23
C VAL A 81 4.62 14.00 -19.79
N GLN A 82 3.35 14.31 -19.52
CA GLN A 82 2.90 14.66 -18.18
C GLN A 82 2.96 13.47 -17.23
N ILE A 83 2.62 12.25 -17.69
CA ILE A 83 2.78 11.00 -16.93
C ILE A 83 4.23 10.85 -16.45
N ARG A 84 5.21 10.95 -17.35
CA ARG A 84 6.64 10.82 -16.99
C ARG A 84 7.10 11.90 -16.00
N ARG A 85 6.58 13.13 -16.11
CA ARG A 85 6.95 14.24 -15.24
C ARG A 85 6.36 14.09 -13.84
N VAL A 86 5.08 13.74 -13.75
CA VAL A 86 4.35 13.54 -12.49
C VAL A 86 4.90 12.33 -11.74
N THR A 87 5.14 11.21 -12.41
CA THR A 87 5.74 10.02 -11.79
C THR A 87 7.16 10.31 -11.28
N ARG A 88 7.98 11.05 -12.05
CA ARG A 88 9.33 11.42 -11.61
C ARG A 88 9.29 12.36 -10.40
N MET A 89 8.45 13.40 -10.44
CA MET A 89 8.32 14.33 -9.30
C MET A 89 7.74 13.63 -8.07
N GLY A 90 6.77 12.74 -8.23
CA GLY A 90 6.22 11.92 -7.15
C GLY A 90 7.26 11.00 -6.51
N LEU A 91 8.11 10.37 -7.33
CA LEU A 91 9.22 9.54 -6.86
C LEU A 91 10.33 10.36 -6.16
N TRP A 92 10.53 11.63 -6.55
CA TRP A 92 11.47 12.54 -5.86
C TRP A 92 10.94 13.03 -4.51
N LEU A 93 9.62 13.04 -4.32
CA LEU A 93 8.93 13.51 -3.12
C LEU A 93 8.70 12.40 -2.08
N SER A 94 8.75 11.13 -2.49
CA SER A 94 8.55 9.95 -1.63
C SER A 94 9.89 9.37 -1.20
#